data_AF-A0A147K8V0-F1
#
_entry.id   AF-A0A147K8V0-F1
#
_cell.length_a   1.000
_cell.length_b   1.000
_cell.length_c   1.000
_cell.angle_alpha   90.00
_cell.angle_beta   90.00
_cell.angle_gamma   90.00
#
_symmetry.space_group_name_H-M   'P 1'
#
loop_
_entity.id
_entity.type
_entity.pdbx_description
1 polymer ?
#
loop_
_entity_poly.entity_id
_entity_poly.type
_entity_poly.pdbx_seq_one_letter_code
_entity_poly.pdbx_strand_id
1 'polypeptide(L)'
;MGKKIWTFFIIWYICGVILVAFDLLPPWLEWANSVFLYVSGLIVILYLLNSLEKKFYAVIISLFIIVLTIFAEHLGVEYGLIFGEYHYEKDFGIQFLGVPVTIGFAWLLVVGSSMVYFLHIKNAFLYAILTSILAVNMDLIIDPVSFVVKEYWIWEGTGFYYGIPNQNFIGWFSVSFVIQLGLFYLKQWKGFSSDPIWEARLRVLYFLVMFMFVLTAMMNGLWVGPVLVLTIFTVMSTFSVRGRSA
;
A
#
# COMPACT_ATOMS: atom_id res chain seq x y z
N MET A 1 -5.70 -20.18 11.28
CA MET A 1 -4.56 -19.61 10.52
C MET A 1 -4.48 -18.09 10.66
N GLY A 2 -5.53 -17.33 10.34
CA GLY A 2 -5.50 -15.86 10.33
C GLY A 2 -5.06 -15.16 11.63
N LYS A 3 -5.48 -15.64 12.81
CA LYS A 3 -5.03 -15.08 14.11
C LYS A 3 -3.51 -15.21 14.29
N LYS A 4 -2.91 -16.34 13.91
CA LYS A 4 -1.46 -16.58 14.04
C LYS A 4 -0.67 -15.64 13.13
N ILE A 5 -1.12 -15.46 11.88
CA ILE A 5 -0.48 -14.56 10.92
C ILE A 5 -0.59 -13.09 11.37
N TRP A 6 -1.76 -12.69 11.90
CA TRP A 6 -1.94 -11.36 12.47
C TRP A 6 -1.01 -11.12 13.68
N THR A 7 -0.92 -12.07 14.61
CA THR A 7 0.00 -11.96 15.75
C THR A 7 1.46 -11.90 15.30
N PHE A 8 1.84 -12.73 14.33
CA PHE A 8 3.18 -12.69 13.74
C PHE A 8 3.47 -11.31 13.14
N PHE A 9 2.54 -10.76 12.35
CA PHE A 9 2.68 -9.43 11.77
C PHE A 9 2.88 -8.35 12.84
N ILE A 10 2.10 -8.35 13.93
CA ILE A 10 2.24 -7.35 15.00
C ILE A 10 3.61 -7.43 15.66
N ILE A 11 4.10 -8.63 15.97
CA ILE A 11 5.44 -8.81 16.56
C ILE A 11 6.51 -8.33 15.58
N TRP A 12 6.41 -8.74 14.31
CA TRP A 12 7.34 -8.36 13.25
C TRP A 12 7.37 -6.84 13.03
N TYR A 13 6.19 -6.22 13.02
CA TYR A 13 6.01 -4.77 12.88
C TYR A 13 6.66 -4.01 14.04
N ILE A 14 6.48 -4.44 15.30
CA ILE A 14 7.09 -3.76 16.45
C ILE A 14 8.62 -3.78 16.32
N CYS A 15 9.21 -4.91 15.96
CA CYS A 15 10.64 -5.01 15.68
C CYS A 15 11.04 -4.10 14.50
N GLY A 16 10.28 -4.13 13.41
CA GLY A 16 10.53 -3.34 12.20
C GLY A 16 10.52 -1.84 12.46
N VAL A 17 9.54 -1.31 13.21
CA VAL A 17 9.48 0.11 13.57
C VAL A 17 10.75 0.54 14.32
N ILE A 18 11.19 -0.26 15.30
CA ILE A 18 12.41 0.06 16.07
C ILE A 18 13.64 0.02 15.17
N LEU A 19 13.78 -0.99 14.32
CA LEU A 19 14.96 -1.13 13.47
C LEU A 19 15.01 -0.08 12.34
N VAL A 20 13.88 0.17 11.67
CA VAL A 20 13.82 1.05 10.50
C VAL A 20 13.81 2.52 10.90
N ALA A 21 13.02 2.91 11.92
CA ALA A 21 12.89 4.31 12.31
C ALA A 21 14.18 4.88 12.91
N PHE A 22 14.91 4.07 13.69
CA PHE A 22 16.15 4.46 14.35
C PHE A 22 17.42 4.14 13.54
N ASP A 23 17.26 3.74 12.27
CA ASP A 23 18.37 3.38 11.37
C ASP A 23 19.31 2.32 11.95
N LEU A 24 18.73 1.33 12.63
CA LEU A 24 19.44 0.22 13.27
C LEU A 24 19.41 -1.07 12.44
N LEU A 25 18.82 -1.03 11.23
CA LEU A 25 18.69 -2.18 10.36
C LEU A 25 20.02 -2.41 9.60
N PRO A 26 20.78 -3.48 9.89
CA PRO A 26 22.01 -3.74 9.15
C PRO A 26 21.70 -4.30 7.75
N PRO A 27 22.59 -4.13 6.75
CA PRO A 27 22.34 -4.55 5.37
C PRO A 27 21.95 -6.02 5.21
N TRP A 28 22.58 -6.92 5.98
CA TRP A 28 22.29 -8.35 5.93
C TRP A 28 20.88 -8.73 6.43
N LEU A 29 20.17 -7.80 7.06
CA LEU A 29 18.80 -7.99 7.55
C LEU A 29 17.75 -7.31 6.65
N GLU A 30 18.13 -6.73 5.52
CA GLU A 30 17.19 -6.04 4.61
C GLU A 30 16.12 -6.96 4.01
N TRP A 31 16.38 -8.27 3.94
CA TRP A 31 15.35 -9.26 3.58
C TRP A 31 14.13 -9.22 4.52
N ALA A 32 14.25 -8.64 5.72
CA ALA A 32 13.15 -8.44 6.64
C ALA A 32 12.06 -7.50 6.08
N ASN A 33 12.43 -6.56 5.20
CA ASN A 33 11.50 -5.69 4.49
C ASN A 33 10.63 -6.50 3.52
N SER A 34 11.24 -7.44 2.80
CA SER A 34 10.53 -8.36 1.92
C SER A 34 9.52 -9.20 2.70
N VAL A 35 9.91 -9.73 3.86
CA VAL A 35 8.98 -10.47 4.74
C VAL A 35 7.84 -9.59 5.22
N PHE A 36 8.13 -8.34 5.60
CA PHE A 36 7.09 -7.38 5.99
C PHE A 36 6.05 -7.16 4.88
N LEU A 37 6.50 -6.94 3.64
CA LEU A 37 5.61 -6.74 2.49
C LEU A 37 4.81 -8.00 2.15
N TYR A 38 5.45 -9.17 2.12
CA TYR A 38 4.75 -10.44 1.86
C TYR A 38 3.66 -10.73 2.90
N VAL A 39 3.96 -10.51 4.18
CA VAL A 39 3.00 -10.75 5.27
C VAL A 39 1.87 -9.74 5.23
N SER A 40 2.17 -8.48 4.91
CA SER A 40 1.17 -7.42 4.74
C SER A 40 0.19 -7.73 3.60
N GLY A 41 0.72 -8.11 2.43
CA GLY A 41 -0.13 -8.56 1.32
C GLY A 41 -0.90 -9.83 1.66
N LEU A 42 -0.29 -10.79 2.39
CA LEU A 42 -0.97 -12.00 2.85
C LEU A 42 -2.16 -11.68 3.78
N ILE A 43 -2.08 -10.66 4.61
CA ILE A 43 -3.23 -10.21 5.43
C ILE A 43 -4.40 -9.76 4.54
N VAL A 44 -4.13 -9.08 3.42
CA VAL A 44 -5.16 -8.70 2.45
C VAL A 44 -5.73 -9.92 1.74
N ILE A 45 -4.89 -10.87 1.32
CA ILE A 45 -5.35 -12.15 0.73
C ILE A 45 -6.27 -12.89 1.71
N LEU A 46 -5.90 -12.95 3.00
CA LEU A 46 -6.71 -13.57 4.03
C LEU A 46 -8.04 -12.85 4.21
N TYR A 47 -8.08 -11.53 4.15
CA TYR A 47 -9.35 -10.80 4.13
C TYR A 47 -10.22 -11.22 2.95
N LEU A 48 -9.70 -11.22 1.72
CA LEU A 48 -10.46 -11.64 0.54
C LEU A 48 -10.94 -13.10 0.65
N LEU A 49 -10.13 -14.00 1.22
CA LEU A 49 -10.51 -15.40 1.48
C LEU A 49 -11.63 -15.57 2.51
N ASN A 50 -11.81 -14.61 3.43
CA ASN A 50 -12.90 -14.62 4.42
C ASN A 50 -14.12 -13.83 3.93
N SER A 51 -13.93 -12.86 3.05
CA SER A 51 -15.01 -12.05 2.47
C SER A 51 -15.64 -12.67 1.22
N LEU A 52 -14.98 -13.59 0.53
CA LEU A 52 -15.55 -14.26 -0.65
C LEU A 52 -15.99 -15.68 -0.33
N GLU A 53 -17.24 -16.02 -0.68
CA GLU A 53 -17.80 -17.36 -0.55
C GLU A 53 -16.92 -18.40 -1.27
N LYS A 54 -16.52 -18.08 -2.52
CA LYS A 54 -15.65 -18.93 -3.33
C LYS A 54 -14.20 -18.47 -3.23
N LYS A 55 -13.46 -19.13 -2.33
CA LYS A 55 -12.05 -18.87 -1.99
C LYS A 55 -11.09 -18.80 -3.19
N PHE A 56 -11.35 -19.55 -4.26
CA PHE A 56 -10.52 -19.52 -5.46
C PHE A 56 -10.50 -18.13 -6.13
N TYR A 57 -11.62 -17.39 -6.12
CA TYR A 57 -11.62 -16.03 -6.67
C TYR A 57 -10.78 -15.05 -5.85
N ALA A 58 -10.69 -15.23 -4.52
CA ALA A 58 -9.80 -14.41 -3.69
C ALA A 58 -8.33 -14.54 -4.14
N VAL A 59 -7.92 -15.77 -4.48
CA VAL A 59 -6.57 -16.04 -5.01
C VAL A 59 -6.40 -15.42 -6.39
N ILE A 60 -7.36 -15.62 -7.32
CA ILE A 60 -7.30 -15.02 -8.66
C ILE A 60 -7.20 -13.50 -8.59
N ILE A 61 -8.04 -12.84 -7.79
CA ILE A 61 -8.08 -11.38 -7.69
C ILE A 61 -6.78 -10.85 -7.11
N SER A 62 -6.25 -11.50 -6.07
CA SER A 62 -4.97 -11.11 -5.48
C SER A 62 -3.83 -11.24 -6.48
N LEU A 63 -3.77 -12.36 -7.21
CA LEU A 63 -2.77 -12.59 -8.25
C LEU A 63 -2.93 -11.60 -9.41
N PHE A 64 -4.16 -11.31 -9.81
CA PHE A 64 -4.45 -10.34 -10.86
C PHE A 64 -3.95 -8.95 -10.47
N ILE A 65 -4.20 -8.49 -9.24
CA ILE A 65 -3.68 -7.21 -8.75
C ILE A 65 -2.16 -7.21 -8.76
N ILE A 66 -1.51 -8.24 -8.20
CA ILE A 66 -0.04 -8.36 -8.16
C ILE A 66 0.56 -8.30 -9.56
N VAL A 67 0.03 -9.08 -10.51
CA VAL A 67 0.55 -9.14 -11.89
C VAL A 67 0.29 -7.84 -12.63
N LEU A 68 -0.91 -7.26 -12.48
CA LEU A 68 -1.27 -5.99 -13.12
C LEU A 68 -0.34 -4.86 -12.64
N THR A 69 -0.07 -4.78 -11.34
CA THR A 69 0.76 -3.70 -10.80
C THR A 69 2.24 -3.93 -11.08
N ILE A 70 2.75 -5.17 -11.03
CA ILE A 70 4.11 -5.46 -11.50
C ILE A 70 4.28 -5.09 -12.98
N PHE A 71 3.26 -5.34 -13.82
CA PHE A 71 3.31 -4.91 -15.21
C PHE A 71 3.29 -3.38 -15.35
N ALA A 72 2.47 -2.67 -14.57
CA ALA A 72 2.48 -1.20 -14.55
C ALA A 72 3.84 -0.64 -14.11
N GLU A 73 4.44 -1.21 -13.07
CA GLU A 73 5.78 -0.86 -12.58
C GLU A 73 6.85 -1.14 -13.65
N HIS A 74 6.76 -2.27 -14.35
CA HIS A 74 7.68 -2.60 -15.44
C HIS A 74 7.61 -1.56 -16.56
N LEU A 75 6.41 -1.05 -16.87
CA LEU A 75 6.27 0.04 -17.84
C LEU A 75 6.94 1.34 -17.37
N GLY A 76 6.98 1.59 -16.05
CA GLY A 76 7.73 2.69 -15.46
C GLY A 76 9.24 2.49 -15.56
N VAL A 77 9.75 1.35 -15.11
CA VAL A 77 11.19 1.05 -15.12
C VAL A 77 11.76 1.01 -16.53
N GLU A 78 11.07 0.38 -17.49
CA GLU A 78 11.61 0.18 -18.84
C GLU A 78 11.37 1.39 -19.77
N TYR A 79 10.26 2.10 -19.61
CA TYR A 79 9.82 3.14 -20.56
C TYR A 79 9.54 4.51 -19.93
N GLY A 80 9.71 4.68 -18.63
CA GLY A 80 9.37 5.92 -17.91
C GLY A 80 7.85 6.20 -17.84
N LEU A 81 7.01 5.22 -18.18
CA LEU A 81 5.56 5.39 -18.25
C LEU A 81 4.91 5.28 -16.86
N ILE A 82 3.72 5.87 -16.70
CA ILE A 82 2.87 5.80 -15.50
C ILE A 82 3.46 6.55 -14.30
N PHE A 83 4.64 6.19 -13.81
CA PHE A 83 5.23 6.72 -12.57
C PHE A 83 6.38 7.71 -12.83
N GLY A 84 7.05 7.61 -13.98
CA GLY A 84 8.26 8.36 -14.32
C GLY A 84 9.46 7.43 -14.45
N GLU A 85 10.65 7.98 -14.70
CA GLU A 85 11.90 7.22 -14.86
C GLU A 85 12.56 6.99 -13.49
N TYR A 86 12.77 5.72 -13.15
CA TYR A 86 13.45 5.26 -11.93
C TYR A 86 13.98 3.84 -12.14
N HIS A 87 14.91 3.44 -11.29
CA HIS A 87 15.39 2.07 -11.22
C HIS A 87 15.40 1.58 -9.77
N TYR A 88 15.09 0.29 -9.60
CA TYR A 88 15.25 -0.38 -8.30
C TYR A 88 16.71 -0.74 -8.07
N GLU A 89 17.17 -0.57 -6.84
CA GLU A 89 18.49 -1.04 -6.45
C GLU A 89 18.59 -2.57 -6.47
N LYS A 90 19.77 -3.08 -6.84
CA LYS A 90 19.98 -4.52 -7.16
C LYS A 90 19.69 -5.45 -5.99
N ASP A 91 19.82 -4.96 -4.77
CA ASP A 91 19.67 -5.75 -3.55
C ASP A 91 18.21 -5.82 -3.06
N PHE A 92 17.26 -5.13 -3.72
CA PHE A 92 15.86 -5.08 -3.31
C PHE A 92 15.05 -6.33 -3.72
N GLY A 93 15.58 -7.53 -3.45
CA GLY A 93 14.87 -8.81 -3.59
C GLY A 93 14.81 -9.39 -5.01
N ILE A 94 14.06 -10.50 -5.16
CA ILE A 94 13.93 -11.20 -6.45
C ILE A 94 13.10 -10.34 -7.41
N GLN A 95 13.69 -10.00 -8.55
CA GLN A 95 13.06 -9.20 -9.59
C GLN A 95 12.39 -10.06 -10.66
N PHE A 96 11.26 -9.57 -11.16
CA PHE A 96 10.56 -10.07 -12.33
C PHE A 96 10.31 -8.89 -13.27
N LEU A 97 10.82 -8.96 -14.50
CA LEU A 97 10.80 -7.84 -15.46
C LEU A 97 11.41 -6.53 -14.89
N GLY A 98 12.49 -6.64 -14.12
CA GLY A 98 13.14 -5.48 -13.47
C GLY A 98 12.40 -4.93 -12.23
N VAL A 99 11.27 -5.52 -11.85
CA VAL A 99 10.46 -5.11 -10.69
C VAL A 99 10.52 -6.17 -9.61
N PRO A 100 10.89 -5.82 -8.37
CA PRO A 100 10.84 -6.74 -7.24
C PRO A 100 9.44 -7.30 -6.98
N VAL A 101 9.33 -8.62 -6.83
CA VAL A 101 8.03 -9.29 -6.63
C VAL A 101 7.31 -8.78 -5.37
N THR A 102 8.07 -8.33 -4.38
CA THR A 102 7.57 -7.70 -3.14
C THR A 102 6.72 -6.45 -3.40
N ILE A 103 6.99 -5.71 -4.48
CA ILE A 103 6.22 -4.52 -4.87
C ILE A 103 4.78 -4.88 -5.23
N GLY A 104 4.55 -6.04 -5.85
CA GLY A 104 3.18 -6.53 -6.07
C GLY A 104 2.40 -6.73 -4.76
N PHE A 105 3.07 -7.20 -3.71
CA PHE A 105 2.45 -7.33 -2.37
C PHE A 105 2.30 -5.97 -1.67
N ALA A 106 3.20 -5.02 -1.90
CA ALA A 106 3.06 -3.65 -1.43
C ALA A 106 1.82 -2.99 -2.05
N TRP A 107 1.61 -3.13 -3.35
CA TRP A 107 0.40 -2.71 -4.04
C TRP A 107 -0.85 -3.33 -3.44
N LEU A 108 -0.82 -4.66 -3.21
CA LEU A 108 -1.95 -5.37 -2.61
C LEU A 108 -2.28 -4.85 -1.20
N LEU A 109 -1.26 -4.60 -0.38
CA LEU A 109 -1.37 -3.92 0.92
C LEU A 109 -2.04 -2.55 0.75
N VAL A 110 -1.53 -1.69 -0.12
CA VAL A 110 -1.98 -0.30 -0.26
C VAL A 110 -3.44 -0.25 -0.73
N VAL A 111 -3.77 -0.94 -1.83
CA VAL A 111 -5.14 -0.92 -2.39
C VAL A 111 -6.12 -1.64 -1.48
N GLY A 112 -5.73 -2.79 -0.92
CA GLY A 112 -6.58 -3.60 -0.05
C GLY A 112 -6.88 -2.93 1.27
N SER A 113 -5.88 -2.33 1.92
CA SER A 113 -6.09 -1.63 3.20
C SER A 113 -6.82 -0.29 3.04
N SER A 114 -6.69 0.39 1.90
CA SER A 114 -7.46 1.60 1.59
C SER A 114 -8.96 1.31 1.37
N MET A 115 -9.28 0.16 0.77
CA MET A 115 -10.65 -0.19 0.38
C MET A 115 -11.63 -0.26 1.57
N VAL A 116 -11.15 -0.72 2.73
CA VAL A 116 -11.99 -0.99 3.92
C VAL A 116 -12.50 0.26 4.64
N TYR A 117 -12.01 1.45 4.28
CA TYR A 117 -12.51 2.72 4.82
C TYR A 117 -13.87 3.09 4.22
N PHE A 118 -14.07 2.83 2.92
CA PHE A 118 -15.22 3.34 2.17
C PHE A 118 -16.18 2.25 1.66
N LEU A 119 -16.19 1.05 2.26
CA LEU A 119 -17.10 -0.04 1.86
C LEU A 119 -18.58 0.36 1.85
N HIS A 120 -18.99 1.30 2.71
CA HIS A 120 -20.37 1.83 2.78
C HIS A 120 -20.78 2.68 1.56
N ILE A 121 -19.83 3.20 0.78
CA ILE A 121 -20.12 4.05 -0.38
C ILE A 121 -20.73 3.22 -1.51
N LYS A 122 -21.91 3.63 -2.00
CA LYS A 122 -22.68 2.92 -3.05
C LYS A 122 -22.43 3.44 -4.47
N ASN A 123 -21.73 4.56 -4.64
CA ASN A 123 -21.38 5.10 -5.96
C ASN A 123 -19.96 4.62 -6.35
N ALA A 124 -19.83 4.00 -7.54
CA ALA A 124 -18.58 3.40 -8.00
C ALA A 124 -17.43 4.41 -8.12
N PHE A 125 -17.70 5.55 -8.77
CA PHE A 125 -16.72 6.60 -8.99
C PHE A 125 -16.30 7.25 -7.69
N LEU A 126 -17.25 7.61 -6.82
CA LEU A 126 -16.94 8.21 -5.52
C LEU A 126 -16.14 7.24 -4.65
N TYR A 127 -16.50 5.95 -4.64
CA TYR A 127 -15.73 4.92 -3.93
C TYR A 127 -14.29 4.88 -4.42
N ALA A 128 -14.08 4.76 -5.74
CA ALA A 128 -12.75 4.65 -6.32
C ALA A 128 -11.92 5.91 -6.11
N ILE A 129 -12.51 7.11 -6.23
CA ILE A 129 -11.82 8.36 -5.91
C ILE A 129 -11.34 8.35 -4.45
N LEU A 130 -12.23 8.06 -3.50
CA LEU A 130 -11.90 8.15 -2.08
C LEU A 130 -10.87 7.10 -1.64
N THR A 131 -10.98 5.86 -2.14
CA THR A 131 -10.00 4.81 -1.81
C THR A 131 -8.66 5.03 -2.51
N SER A 132 -8.64 5.61 -3.72
CA SER A 132 -7.39 5.96 -4.39
C SER A 132 -6.69 7.18 -3.79
N ILE A 133 -7.43 8.14 -3.23
CA ILE A 133 -6.83 9.21 -2.40
C ILE A 133 -6.12 8.59 -1.19
N LEU A 134 -6.69 7.57 -0.53
CA LEU A 134 -6.00 6.88 0.57
C LEU A 134 -4.77 6.08 0.11
N ALA A 135 -4.80 5.53 -1.10
CA ALA A 135 -3.64 4.84 -1.66
C ALA A 135 -2.49 5.84 -1.91
N VAL A 136 -2.77 6.95 -2.59
CA VAL A 136 -1.79 8.03 -2.82
C VAL A 136 -1.33 8.65 -1.51
N ASN A 137 -2.21 8.75 -0.51
CA ASN A 137 -1.82 9.24 0.82
C ASN A 137 -0.76 8.37 1.49
N MET A 138 -0.78 7.05 1.24
CA MET A 138 0.27 6.15 1.72
C MET A 138 1.55 6.28 0.89
N ASP A 139 1.42 6.40 -0.43
CA ASP A 139 2.54 6.65 -1.34
C ASP A 139 3.30 7.95 -0.99
N LEU A 140 2.58 9.02 -0.67
CA LEU A 140 3.13 10.30 -0.22
C LEU A 140 4.05 10.20 1.01
N ILE A 141 4.02 9.11 1.79
CA ILE A 141 4.97 8.90 2.89
C ILE A 141 5.94 7.74 2.63
N ILE A 142 5.53 6.70 1.88
CA ILE A 142 6.40 5.59 1.51
C ILE A 142 7.54 6.08 0.62
N ASP A 143 7.23 6.87 -0.42
CA ASP A 143 8.22 7.27 -1.41
C ASP A 143 9.31 8.18 -0.85
N PRO A 144 9.02 9.26 -0.08
CA PRO A 144 10.07 10.08 0.49
C PRO A 144 11.02 9.30 1.39
N VAL A 145 10.51 8.36 2.19
CA VAL A 145 11.36 7.50 3.03
C VAL A 145 12.16 6.53 2.18
N SER A 146 11.53 5.89 1.20
CA SER A 146 12.16 4.82 0.42
C SER A 146 13.19 5.36 -0.58
N PHE A 147 12.99 6.57 -1.10
CA PHE A 147 13.92 7.26 -1.99
C PHE A 147 14.99 8.03 -1.19
N VAL A 148 14.59 8.98 -0.33
CA VAL A 148 15.53 9.94 0.29
C VAL A 148 16.28 9.35 1.48
N VAL A 149 15.68 8.41 2.22
CA VAL A 149 16.30 7.84 3.44
C VAL A 149 16.92 6.48 3.19
N LYS A 150 16.26 5.64 2.39
CA LYS A 150 16.64 4.23 2.22
C LYS A 150 17.18 3.86 0.85
N GLU A 151 17.05 4.73 -0.14
CA GLU A 151 17.58 4.52 -1.50
C GLU A 151 17.17 3.17 -2.12
N TYR A 152 15.96 2.67 -1.83
CA TYR A 152 15.46 1.39 -2.40
C TYR A 152 15.19 1.48 -3.90
N TRP A 153 14.85 2.66 -4.37
CA TRP A 153 14.80 3.02 -5.78
C TRP A 153 15.24 4.47 -5.93
N ILE A 154 15.85 4.76 -7.07
CA ILE A 154 16.37 6.09 -7.39
C ILE A 154 15.57 6.64 -8.56
N TRP A 155 14.99 7.84 -8.37
CA TRP A 155 14.33 8.57 -9.43
C TRP A 155 15.36 9.31 -10.28
N GLU A 156 15.22 9.22 -11.61
CA GLU A 156 16.08 9.96 -12.55
C GLU A 156 15.51 11.36 -12.85
N GLY A 157 14.20 11.52 -12.75
CA GLY A 157 13.51 12.80 -12.85
C GLY A 157 13.48 13.59 -11.55
N THR A 158 13.09 14.86 -11.62
CA THR A 158 12.88 15.72 -10.45
C THR A 158 11.42 16.17 -10.35
N GLY A 159 10.84 16.14 -9.15
CA GLY A 159 9.57 16.79 -8.86
C GLY A 159 9.59 17.64 -7.60
N PHE A 160 8.47 18.35 -7.37
CA PHE A 160 8.37 19.34 -6.29
C PHE A 160 8.38 18.72 -4.90
N TYR A 161 7.90 17.48 -4.78
CA TYR A 161 7.75 16.79 -3.51
C TYR A 161 8.91 15.82 -3.31
N TYR A 162 9.89 16.21 -2.49
CA TYR A 162 11.08 15.41 -2.16
C TYR A 162 11.87 14.89 -3.37
N GLY A 163 11.85 15.61 -4.49
CA GLY A 163 12.52 15.19 -5.73
C GLY A 163 11.77 14.11 -6.52
N ILE A 164 10.67 13.58 -6.02
CA ILE A 164 9.88 12.53 -6.68
C ILE A 164 9.05 13.14 -7.82
N PRO A 165 9.08 12.58 -9.05
CA PRO A 165 8.28 13.07 -10.17
C PRO A 165 6.78 13.20 -9.83
N ASN A 166 6.16 14.32 -10.20
CA ASN A 166 4.71 14.51 -9.99
C ASN A 166 3.88 13.44 -10.73
N GLN A 167 4.44 12.91 -11.83
CA GLN A 167 3.89 11.78 -12.58
C GLN A 167 3.65 10.56 -11.69
N ASN A 168 4.50 10.31 -10.70
CA ASN A 168 4.37 9.17 -9.78
C ASN A 168 3.03 9.19 -9.04
N PHE A 169 2.70 10.31 -8.39
CA PHE A 169 1.46 10.44 -7.62
C PHE A 169 0.21 10.36 -8.51
N ILE A 170 0.29 10.86 -9.75
CA ILE A 170 -0.78 10.73 -10.76
C ILE A 170 -0.91 9.28 -11.22
N GLY A 171 0.21 8.59 -11.42
CA GLY A 171 0.29 7.16 -11.76
C GLY A 171 -0.33 6.30 -10.67
N TRP A 172 0.08 6.50 -9.42
CA TRP A 172 -0.49 5.84 -8.24
C TRP A 172 -2.00 6.05 -8.13
N PHE A 173 -2.46 7.30 -8.32
CA PHE A 173 -3.89 7.57 -8.34
C PHE A 173 -4.60 6.79 -9.46
N SER A 174 -4.07 6.84 -10.68
CA SER A 174 -4.69 6.27 -11.88
C SER A 174 -4.78 4.74 -11.82
N VAL A 175 -3.67 4.08 -11.48
CA VAL A 175 -3.61 2.62 -11.34
C VAL A 175 -4.49 2.16 -10.19
N SER A 176 -4.38 2.83 -9.02
CA SER A 176 -5.26 2.55 -7.88
C SER A 176 -6.73 2.73 -8.24
N PHE A 177 -7.09 3.79 -8.97
CA PHE A 177 -8.48 4.09 -9.33
C PHE A 177 -9.10 2.97 -10.16
N VAL A 178 -8.37 2.46 -11.15
CA VAL A 178 -8.81 1.31 -11.97
C VAL A 178 -9.00 0.06 -11.11
N ILE A 179 -8.05 -0.24 -10.22
CA ILE A 179 -8.14 -1.39 -9.31
C ILE A 179 -9.35 -1.23 -8.37
N GLN A 180 -9.54 -0.05 -7.79
CA GLN A 180 -10.62 0.23 -6.85
C GLN A 180 -11.99 0.20 -7.53
N LEU A 181 -12.12 0.59 -8.80
CA LEU A 181 -13.34 0.35 -9.59
C LEU A 181 -13.64 -1.15 -9.71
N GLY A 182 -12.64 -1.98 -10.01
CA GLY A 182 -12.80 -3.43 -10.02
C GLY A 182 -13.25 -3.99 -8.66
N LEU A 183 -12.60 -3.55 -7.58
CA LEU A 183 -12.94 -3.94 -6.20
C LEU A 183 -14.34 -3.47 -5.78
N PHE A 184 -14.81 -2.35 -6.32
CA PHE A 184 -16.17 -1.88 -6.09
C PHE A 184 -17.21 -2.86 -6.65
N TYR A 185 -17.03 -3.34 -7.87
CA TYR A 185 -17.93 -4.34 -8.44
C TYR A 185 -17.80 -5.70 -7.75
N LEU A 186 -16.60 -6.04 -7.29
CA LEU A 186 -16.38 -7.23 -6.47
C LEU A 186 -17.21 -7.20 -5.17
N LYS A 187 -17.21 -6.08 -4.43
CA LYS A 187 -17.96 -6.00 -3.16
C LYS A 187 -19.48 -6.04 -3.35
N GLN A 188 -19.99 -5.72 -4.54
CA GLN A 188 -21.42 -5.84 -4.87
C GLN A 188 -21.82 -7.26 -5.25
N TRP A 189 -20.86 -8.15 -5.45
CA TRP A 189 -21.14 -9.52 -5.82
C TRP A 189 -21.86 -10.26 -4.68
N LYS A 190 -22.88 -11.06 -5.01
CA LYS A 190 -23.66 -11.82 -4.02
C LYS A 190 -22.83 -12.72 -3.10
N GLY A 191 -21.68 -13.19 -3.59
CA GLY A 191 -20.75 -14.02 -2.83
C GLY A 191 -19.78 -13.22 -1.94
N PHE A 192 -19.92 -11.89 -1.84
CA PHE A 192 -19.11 -11.04 -0.98
C PHE A 192 -19.82 -10.76 0.35
N SER A 193 -19.13 -10.98 1.46
CA SER A 193 -19.60 -10.67 2.81
C SER A 193 -18.61 -9.78 3.57
N SER A 194 -19.14 -8.83 4.31
CA SER A 194 -18.35 -8.01 5.24
C SER A 194 -17.92 -8.86 6.43
N ASP A 195 -16.62 -8.89 6.72
CA ASP A 195 -16.08 -9.45 7.95
C ASP A 195 -15.53 -8.30 8.82
N PRO A 196 -16.26 -7.89 9.89
CA PRO A 196 -15.87 -6.75 10.70
C PRO A 196 -14.49 -6.88 11.36
N ILE A 197 -14.07 -8.11 11.70
CA ILE A 197 -12.78 -8.38 12.36
C ILE A 197 -11.66 -8.17 11.35
N TRP A 198 -11.78 -8.73 10.14
CA TRP A 198 -10.75 -8.52 9.11
C TRP A 198 -10.73 -7.09 8.59
N GLU A 199 -11.88 -6.45 8.42
CA GLU A 199 -11.92 -5.03 8.07
C GLU A 199 -11.23 -4.15 9.13
N ALA A 200 -11.41 -4.46 10.42
CA ALA A 200 -10.69 -3.77 11.49
C ALA A 200 -9.18 -4.01 11.41
N ARG A 201 -8.75 -5.25 11.12
CA ARG A 201 -7.33 -5.57 10.90
C ARG A 201 -6.74 -4.80 9.73
N LEU A 202 -7.46 -4.65 8.61
CA LEU A 202 -6.96 -3.89 7.46
C LEU A 202 -6.88 -2.38 7.75
N ARG A 203 -7.83 -1.82 8.51
CA ARG A 203 -7.73 -0.43 9.00
C ARG A 203 -6.52 -0.22 9.91
N VAL A 204 -6.29 -1.17 10.83
CA VAL A 204 -5.10 -1.14 11.70
C VAL A 204 -3.83 -1.33 10.88
N LEU A 205 -3.80 -2.23 9.90
CA LEU A 205 -2.67 -2.43 8.99
C LEU A 205 -2.30 -1.14 8.25
N TYR A 206 -3.29 -0.45 7.66
CA TYR A 206 -3.09 0.86 7.03
C TYR A 206 -2.45 1.85 8.00
N PHE A 207 -3.03 1.99 9.19
CA PHE A 207 -2.55 2.93 10.21
C PHE A 207 -1.13 2.60 10.68
N LEU A 208 -0.82 1.33 10.92
CA LEU A 208 0.50 0.90 11.38
C LEU A 208 1.58 1.16 10.32
N VAL A 209 1.31 0.83 9.06
CA VAL A 209 2.24 1.13 7.95
C VAL A 209 2.47 2.65 7.86
N MET A 210 1.39 3.45 7.84
CA MET A 210 1.48 4.90 7.85
C MET A 210 2.30 5.42 9.03
N PHE A 211 2.05 4.92 10.23
CA PHE A 211 2.75 5.34 11.44
C PHE A 211 4.25 5.06 11.36
N MET A 212 4.64 3.87 10.89
CA MET A 212 6.06 3.51 10.71
C MET A 212 6.75 4.50 9.78
N PHE A 213 6.19 4.74 8.60
CA PHE A 213 6.80 5.65 7.62
C PHE A 213 6.76 7.12 8.07
N VAL A 214 5.70 7.56 8.75
CA VAL A 214 5.63 8.90 9.36
C VAL A 214 6.72 9.07 10.41
N LEU A 215 6.91 8.09 11.30
CA LEU A 215 7.95 8.15 12.33
C LEU A 215 9.34 8.20 11.69
N THR A 216 9.63 7.33 10.72
CA THR A 216 10.92 7.34 10.00
C THR A 216 11.15 8.66 9.27
N ALA A 217 10.13 9.21 8.62
CA ALA A 217 10.22 10.51 7.94
C ALA A 217 10.54 11.65 8.94
N MET A 218 9.86 11.71 10.08
CA MET A 218 10.12 12.71 11.13
C MET A 218 11.55 12.58 11.68
N MET A 219 12.02 11.36 11.93
CA MET A 219 13.37 11.10 12.45
C MET A 219 14.48 11.52 11.47
N ASN A 220 14.17 11.54 10.17
CA ASN A 220 15.10 11.95 9.11
C ASN A 220 14.83 13.37 8.58
N GLY A 221 14.05 14.18 9.31
CA GLY A 221 13.83 15.59 8.98
C GLY A 221 12.88 15.86 7.81
N LEU A 222 12.18 14.84 7.30
CA LEU A 222 11.21 14.97 6.21
C LEU A 222 9.84 15.42 6.74
N TRP A 223 9.75 16.60 7.36
CA TRP A 223 8.56 17.05 8.12
C TRP A 223 7.30 17.36 7.29
N VAL A 224 7.46 17.79 6.03
CA VAL A 224 6.33 18.13 5.15
C VAL A 224 5.44 16.91 4.89
N GLY A 225 6.05 15.74 4.68
CA GLY A 225 5.31 14.49 4.43
C GLY A 225 4.36 14.10 5.57
N PRO A 226 4.85 13.90 6.82
CA PRO A 226 4.03 13.67 8.00
C PRO A 226 2.86 14.64 8.14
N VAL A 227 3.09 15.95 8.03
CA VAL A 227 2.03 16.96 8.16
C VAL A 227 0.96 16.78 7.09
N LEU A 228 1.38 16.60 5.84
CA LEU A 228 0.48 16.41 4.70
C LEU A 228 -0.37 15.14 4.87
N VAL A 229 0.27 14.00 5.11
CA VAL A 229 -0.42 12.71 5.11
C VAL A 229 -1.32 12.50 6.34
N LEU A 230 -0.94 13.05 7.49
CA LEU A 230 -1.80 13.06 8.69
C LEU A 230 -3.01 13.97 8.51
N THR A 231 -2.86 15.09 7.79
CA THR A 231 -3.98 15.98 7.47
C THR A 231 -4.98 15.29 6.54
N ILE A 232 -4.50 14.73 5.43
CA ILE A 232 -5.33 13.97 4.48
C ILE A 232 -6.02 12.81 5.20
N PHE A 233 -5.28 12.01 5.96
CA PHE A 233 -5.84 10.87 6.68
C PHE A 233 -6.92 11.27 7.70
N THR A 234 -6.71 12.35 8.46
CA THR A 234 -7.70 12.87 9.41
C THR A 234 -9.00 13.29 8.72
N VAL A 235 -8.89 14.00 7.60
CA VAL A 235 -10.04 14.41 6.79
C VAL A 235 -10.79 13.18 6.25
N MET A 236 -10.07 12.26 5.61
CA MET A 236 -10.64 11.06 4.99
C MET A 236 -11.27 10.10 6.00
N SER A 237 -10.64 9.90 7.16
CA SER A 237 -11.18 9.07 8.24
C SER A 237 -12.46 9.67 8.83
N THR A 238 -12.54 10.99 8.98
CA THR A 238 -13.76 11.69 9.43
C THR A 238 -14.92 11.47 8.44
N PHE A 239 -14.67 11.61 7.14
CA PHE A 239 -15.67 11.30 6.11
C PHE A 239 -16.12 9.83 6.17
N SER A 240 -15.16 8.91 6.31
CA SER A 240 -15.43 7.47 6.41
C SER A 240 -16.30 7.11 7.62
N VAL A 241 -16.11 7.76 8.77
CA VAL A 241 -16.91 7.50 9.98
C VAL A 241 -18.32 8.07 9.83
N ARG A 242 -18.45 9.32 9.36
CA ARG A 242 -19.76 9.97 9.17
C ARG A 242 -20.65 9.24 8.17
N GLY A 243 -20.07 8.70 7.10
CA GLY A 243 -20.81 7.94 6.10
C GLY A 243 -21.32 6.58 6.57
N ARG A 244 -20.87 6.06 7.72
CA ARG A 244 -21.39 4.82 8.33
C ARG A 244 -22.56 5.05 9.28
N SER A 245 -22.70 6.27 9.80
CA SER A 245 -23.77 6.66 10.74
C SER A 245 -25.04 7.17 10.06
N ALA A 246 -25.03 7.30 8.72
CA ALA A 246 -26.16 7.75 7.88
C ALA A 246 -26.72 6.57 7.09
#